data_AF-A0A1E7H9U5-F1
#
_entry.id   AF-A0A1E7H9U5-F1
#
_cell.length_a   1.000
_cell.length_b   1.000
_cell.length_c   1.000
_cell.angle_alpha   90.00
_cell.angle_beta   90.00
_cell.angle_gamma   90.00
#
_symmetry.space_group_name_H-M   'P 1'
#
loop_
_entity.id
_entity.type
_entity.pdbx_description
1 polymer ?
#
loop_
_entity_poly.entity_id
_entity_poly.type
_entity_poly.pdbx_seq_one_letter_code
_entity_poly.pdbx_strand_id
1 'polypeptide(L)'
;KSMTIIYMAHPSVERGEDNTMNRFFLDTAYVLALFNPHDIYHEQAKSLFPSMRVAHEVWITEAILVEIGNALARSNRSTAAAFINSCYVTPKVNVVSVDRTLMQRAIDFYRDREDKEWG
;
A
#
# COMPACT_ATOMS: atom_id res chain seq x y z
N LYS A 1 -8.51 -11.66 -14.70
CA LYS A 1 -8.78 -11.25 -13.31
C LYS A 1 -8.03 -9.95 -13.07
N SER A 2 -8.67 -8.80 -13.30
CA SER A 2 -8.04 -7.49 -13.11
C SER A 2 -7.70 -7.28 -11.63
N MET A 3 -6.42 -7.12 -11.35
CA MET A 3 -5.91 -6.57 -10.11
C MET A 3 -5.81 -5.07 -10.36
N THR A 4 -6.73 -4.29 -9.80
CA THR A 4 -6.64 -2.83 -9.84
C THR A 4 -5.51 -2.45 -8.89
N ILE A 5 -4.31 -2.28 -9.46
CA ILE A 5 -3.21 -1.59 -8.79
C ILE A 5 -3.67 -0.14 -8.72
N ILE A 6 -3.99 0.34 -7.52
CA ILE A 6 -4.39 1.73 -7.34
C ILE A 6 -3.13 2.56 -7.38
N TYR A 7 -2.78 2.97 -8.60
CA TYR A 7 -2.16 4.27 -8.77
C TYR A 7 -3.13 5.34 -8.38
N MET A 8 -2.59 6.45 -7.89
CA MET A 8 -3.33 7.65 -7.50
C MET A 8 -4.32 8.06 -8.59
N ALA A 9 -5.51 7.49 -8.54
CA ALA A 9 -6.57 7.76 -9.47
C ALA A 9 -7.26 9.03 -9.00
N HIS A 10 -7.14 10.05 -9.85
CA HIS A 10 -7.98 11.23 -9.90
C HIS A 10 -9.43 10.88 -9.50
N PRO A 11 -10.09 11.67 -8.63
CA PRO A 11 -11.41 11.35 -8.11
C PRO A 11 -12.44 11.49 -9.24
N SER A 12 -12.71 10.39 -9.93
CA SER A 12 -13.86 10.25 -10.82
C SER A 12 -14.98 9.67 -9.98
N VAL A 13 -15.90 10.54 -9.59
CA VAL A 13 -17.15 10.17 -8.93
C VAL A 13 -17.96 9.33 -9.92
N GLU A 14 -17.88 8.01 -9.82
CA GLU A 14 -18.85 7.12 -10.47
C GLU A 14 -19.46 6.13 -9.46
N ARG A 15 -20.76 6.34 -9.23
CA ARG A 15 -21.83 5.39 -8.90
C ARG A 15 -21.48 4.13 -8.09
N GLY A 16 -21.94 4.12 -6.84
CA GLY A 16 -22.69 2.99 -6.25
C GLY A 16 -22.04 1.60 -6.24
N GLU A 17 -20.72 1.50 -6.38
CA GLU A 17 -20.04 0.21 -6.29
C GLU A 17 -19.91 -0.21 -4.82
N ASP A 18 -20.30 -1.45 -4.55
CA ASP A 18 -20.07 -2.11 -3.28
C ASP A 18 -18.56 -2.26 -3.07
N ASN A 19 -17.98 -1.31 -2.32
CA ASN A 19 -16.57 -1.32 -1.94
C ASN A 19 -16.14 -2.62 -1.22
N THR A 20 -17.06 -3.48 -0.78
CA THR A 20 -16.72 -4.77 -0.17
C THR A 20 -16.14 -5.78 -1.16
N MET A 21 -16.21 -5.52 -2.47
CA MET A 21 -15.54 -6.30 -3.51
C MET A 21 -14.17 -5.74 -3.92
N ASN A 22 -13.80 -4.56 -3.43
CA ASN A 22 -12.55 -3.92 -3.82
C ASN A 22 -11.34 -4.59 -3.20
N ARG A 23 -10.27 -4.68 -3.99
CA ARG A 23 -8.97 -5.23 -3.57
C ARG A 23 -7.93 -4.15 -3.72
N PHE A 24 -7.16 -3.92 -2.65
CA PHE A 24 -6.13 -2.90 -2.61
C PHE A 24 -4.75 -3.53 -2.51
N PHE A 25 -3.75 -2.88 -3.09
CA PHE A 25 -2.34 -3.12 -2.78
C PHE A 25 -1.79 -1.84 -2.15
N LEU A 26 -1.23 -1.93 -0.95
CA LEU A 26 -0.66 -0.78 -0.24
C LEU A 26 0.78 -0.58 -0.65
N ASP A 27 1.13 0.67 -0.98
CA ASP A 27 2.50 1.10 -1.14
C ASP A 27 3.02 1.89 0.08
N THR A 28 4.31 2.21 0.06
CA THR A 28 4.96 2.99 1.11
C THR A 28 4.40 4.42 1.18
N ALA A 29 4.16 5.06 0.03
CA ALA A 29 3.76 6.46 -0.05
C ALA A 29 2.39 6.71 0.60
N TYR A 30 1.40 5.86 0.33
CA TYR A 30 0.08 5.94 0.94
C TYR A 30 0.16 5.84 2.46
N VAL A 31 0.94 4.89 2.99
CA VAL A 31 1.05 4.70 4.45
C VAL A 31 1.74 5.89 5.11
N LEU A 32 2.80 6.42 4.50
CA LEU A 32 3.49 7.61 5.01
C LEU A 32 2.60 8.85 4.97
N ALA A 33 1.86 9.05 3.88
CA ALA A 33 0.88 10.13 3.77
C ALA A 33 -0.23 10.00 4.82
N LEU A 34 -0.70 8.78 5.08
CA LEU A 34 -1.73 8.52 6.10
C LEU A 34 -1.24 8.87 7.52
N PHE A 35 0.03 8.61 7.84
CA PHE A 35 0.61 8.84 9.17
C PHE A 35 1.22 10.22 9.40
N ASN A 36 1.44 11.01 8.35
CA ASN A 36 2.01 12.35 8.46
C ASN A 36 0.98 13.42 8.09
N PRO A 37 0.42 14.16 9.07
CA PRO A 37 -0.53 15.25 8.80
C PRO A 37 0.00 16.40 7.95
N HIS A 38 1.33 16.52 7.83
CA HIS A 38 1.99 17.55 7.02
C HIS A 38 2.36 17.05 5.62
N ASP A 39 2.03 15.80 5.27
CA ASP A 39 2.21 15.28 3.93
C ASP A 39 1.19 15.91 2.97
N ILE A 40 1.63 16.31 1.77
CA ILE A 40 0.76 16.93 0.77
C ILE A 40 -0.39 16.02 0.33
N TYR A 41 -0.22 14.71 0.44
CA TYR A 41 -1.23 13.70 0.09
C TYR A 41 -2.02 13.22 1.32
N HIS A 42 -1.83 13.80 2.50
CA HIS A 42 -2.46 13.35 3.74
C HIS A 42 -4.00 13.28 3.64
N GLU A 43 -4.62 14.34 3.13
CA GLU A 43 -6.09 14.39 3.00
C GLU A 43 -6.61 13.39 1.96
N GLN A 44 -5.86 13.17 0.88
CA GLN A 44 -6.20 12.16 -0.12
C GLN A 44 -6.11 10.75 0.49
N ALA A 45 -5.02 10.43 1.20
CA ALA A 45 -4.85 9.15 1.88
C ALA A 45 -5.96 8.90 2.90
N LYS A 46 -6.31 9.91 3.71
CA LYS A 46 -7.43 9.85 4.65
C LYS A 46 -8.77 9.61 3.97
N SER A 47 -9.01 10.24 2.81
CA SER A 47 -10.27 10.07 2.07
C SER A 47 -10.47 8.65 1.53
N LEU A 48 -9.38 7.93 1.23
CA LEU A 48 -9.38 6.54 0.78
C LEU A 48 -9.52 5.51 1.91
N PHE A 49 -9.17 5.89 3.14
CA PHE A 49 -9.15 4.99 4.29
C PHE A 49 -10.49 4.28 4.58
N PRO A 50 -11.68 4.94 4.49
CA PRO A 50 -12.97 4.26 4.64
C PRO A 50 -13.18 3.12 3.64
N SER A 51 -12.83 3.33 2.37
CA SER A 51 -12.93 2.31 1.31
C SER A 51 -12.03 1.12 1.60
N MET A 52 -10.80 1.38 2.08
CA MET A 52 -9.85 0.36 2.48
C MET A 52 -10.32 -0.48 3.67
N ARG A 53 -11.01 0.13 4.65
CA ARG A 53 -11.54 -0.59 5.82
C ARG A 53 -12.63 -1.62 5.46
N VAL A 54 -13.43 -1.32 4.44
CA VAL A 54 -14.51 -2.22 4.01
C VAL A 54 -14.11 -3.15 2.87
N ALA A 55 -12.91 -2.98 2.31
CA ALA A 55 -12.36 -3.77 1.21
C ALA A 55 -12.51 -5.29 1.41
N HIS A 56 -12.55 -6.01 0.28
CA HIS A 56 -12.49 -7.47 0.26
C HIS A 56 -11.13 -7.95 0.79
N GLU A 57 -10.07 -7.43 0.20
CA GLU A 57 -8.68 -7.78 0.49
C GLU A 57 -7.80 -6.55 0.43
N VAL A 58 -6.78 -6.52 1.28
CA VAL A 58 -5.70 -5.55 1.23
C VAL A 58 -4.39 -6.34 1.19
N TRP A 59 -3.55 -6.04 0.21
CA TRP A 59 -2.28 -6.74 -0.01
C TRP A 59 -1.12 -5.79 0.29
N ILE A 60 -0.07 -6.32 0.91
CA ILE A 60 1.17 -5.59 1.18
C ILE A 60 2.34 -6.58 1.15
N THR A 61 3.53 -6.15 0.75
CA THR A 61 4.72 -7.01 0.79
C THR A 61 5.58 -6.71 2.01
N GLU A 62 6.37 -7.67 2.46
CA GLU A 62 7.35 -7.45 3.53
C GLU A 62 8.41 -6.39 3.16
N ALA A 63 8.73 -6.23 1.86
CA ALA A 63 9.62 -5.15 1.40
C ALA A 63 9.03 -3.77 1.72
N ILE A 64 7.72 -3.57 1.51
CA ILE A 64 7.03 -2.31 1.82
C ILE A 64 6.99 -2.07 3.34
N LEU A 65 6.78 -3.14 4.14
CA LEU A 65 6.85 -3.03 5.60
C LEU A 65 8.24 -2.59 6.08
N VAL A 66 9.31 -3.08 5.44
CA VAL A 66 10.70 -2.66 5.71
C VAL A 66 10.91 -1.19 5.35
N GLU A 67 10.41 -0.74 4.19
CA GLU A 67 10.50 0.68 3.78
C GLU A 67 9.79 1.61 4.77
N ILE A 68 8.57 1.27 5.19
CA ILE A 68 7.80 2.03 6.19
C ILE A 68 8.55 2.07 7.53
N GLY A 69 9.07 0.93 7.97
CA GLY A 69 9.87 0.84 9.20
C GLY A 69 11.10 1.74 9.15
N ASN A 70 11.82 1.74 8.03
CA ASN A 70 12.97 2.60 7.82
C ASN A 70 12.59 4.09 7.78
N ALA A 71 11.55 4.46 7.03
CA ALA A 71 11.10 5.84 6.88
C ALA A 71 10.66 6.47 8.21
N LEU A 72 10.04 5.68 9.10
CA LEU A 72 9.55 6.14 10.40
C LEU A 72 10.53 5.87 11.56
N ALA A 73 11.70 5.28 11.29
CA ALA A 73 12.64 4.81 12.31
C ALA A 73 13.11 5.90 13.30
N ARG A 74 13.14 7.17 12.86
CA ARG A 74 13.56 8.33 13.66
C ARG A 74 12.40 9.17 14.18
N SER A 75 11.33 9.30 13.41
CA SER A 75 10.23 10.20 13.72
C SER A 75 9.12 9.52 14.51
N ASN A 76 8.78 8.26 14.19
CA ASN A 76 7.61 7.61 14.75
C ASN A 76 7.73 6.07 14.79
N ARG A 77 8.80 5.58 15.42
CA ARG A 77 9.14 4.15 15.48
C ARG A 77 8.04 3.29 16.10
N SER A 78 7.37 3.79 17.14
CA SER A 78 6.29 3.07 17.81
C SER A 78 5.08 2.89 16.89
N THR A 79 4.68 3.92 16.15
CA THR A 79 3.62 3.81 15.13
C THR A 79 4.00 2.84 14.03
N ALA A 80 5.26 2.86 13.55
CA ALA A 80 5.72 1.92 12.54
C ALA A 80 5.61 0.46 13.02
N ALA A 81 6.10 0.18 14.23
CA ALA A 81 6.02 -1.16 14.82
C ALA A 81 4.57 -1.62 15.03
N ALA A 82 3.70 -0.72 15.52
CA ALA A 82 2.29 -1.02 15.71
C ALA A 82 1.59 -1.32 14.38
N PHE A 83 1.86 -0.52 13.34
CA PHE A 83 1.32 -0.75 11.99
C PHE A 83 1.77 -2.09 11.42
N ILE A 84 3.08 -2.37 11.43
CA ILE A 84 3.65 -3.62 10.92
C ILE A 84 3.01 -4.82 11.62
N ASN A 85 2.94 -4.80 12.96
CA ASN A 85 2.29 -5.87 13.71
C ASN A 85 0.80 -6.00 13.36
N SER A 86 0.10 -4.89 13.16
CA SER A 86 -1.32 -4.89 12.77
C SER A 86 -1.54 -5.57 11.42
N CYS A 87 -0.61 -5.44 10.46
CA CYS A 87 -0.72 -6.08 9.15
C CYS A 87 -0.76 -7.61 9.25
N TYR A 88 -0.01 -8.20 10.17
CA TYR A 88 0.03 -9.66 10.35
C TYR A 88 -1.18 -10.24 11.09
N VAL A 89 -1.91 -9.43 11.87
CA VAL A 89 -3.05 -9.90 12.67
C VAL A 89 -4.41 -9.46 12.12
N THR A 90 -4.43 -8.57 11.13
CA THR A 90 -5.68 -8.09 10.52
C THR A 90 -6.15 -9.09 9.47
N PRO A 91 -7.32 -9.76 9.63
CA PRO A 91 -7.70 -10.90 8.78
C PRO A 91 -7.84 -10.61 7.27
N LYS A 92 -8.15 -9.35 6.91
CA LYS A 92 -8.29 -8.94 5.50
C LYS A 92 -6.98 -8.47 4.87
N VAL A 93 -5.91 -8.37 5.65
CA VAL A 93 -4.59 -7.94 5.19
C VAL A 93 -3.77 -9.19 4.88
N ASN A 94 -3.35 -9.31 3.63
CA ASN A 94 -2.51 -10.36 3.13
C ASN A 94 -1.08 -9.82 3.02
N VAL A 95 -0.21 -10.25 3.94
CA VAL A 95 1.22 -9.94 3.88
C VAL A 95 1.92 -10.97 3.01
N VAL A 96 2.55 -10.51 1.93
CA VAL A 96 3.29 -11.34 0.99
C VAL A 96 4.77 -11.31 1.31
N SER A 97 5.33 -12.48 1.66
CA SER A 97 6.77 -12.61 1.86
C SER A 97 7.55 -12.43 0.56
N VAL A 98 8.71 -11.79 0.66
CA VAL A 98 9.60 -11.56 -0.48
C VAL A 98 10.72 -12.57 -0.45
N ASP A 99 10.53 -13.66 -1.18
CA ASP A 99 11.55 -14.68 -1.36
C ASP A 99 12.49 -14.36 -2.54
N ARG A 100 13.53 -15.20 -2.71
CA ARG A 100 14.50 -15.05 -3.79
C ARG A 100 13.86 -15.13 -5.19
N THR A 101 12.83 -15.95 -5.35
CA THR A 101 12.16 -16.13 -6.64
C THR A 101 11.38 -14.89 -7.04
N LEU A 102 10.63 -14.30 -6.10
CA LEU A 102 9.90 -13.06 -6.30
C LEU A 102 10.86 -11.90 -6.56
N MET A 103 11.95 -11.81 -5.78
CA MET A 103 12.97 -10.78 -5.99
C MET A 103 13.62 -10.89 -7.38
N GLN A 104 13.97 -12.09 -7.82
CA GLN A 104 14.56 -12.29 -9.15
C GLN A 104 13.61 -11.82 -10.26
N ARG A 105 12.33 -12.20 -10.17
CA ARG A 105 11.30 -11.75 -11.10
C ARG A 105 11.13 -10.23 -11.08
N ALA A 106 11.21 -9.60 -9.90
CA ALA A 106 11.13 -8.16 -9.77
C ALA A 106 12.33 -7.46 -10.44
N ILE A 107 13.55 -7.99 -10.28
CA ILE A 107 14.76 -7.47 -10.92
C ILE A 107 14.68 -7.62 -12.44
N ASP A 108 14.25 -8.79 -12.94
CA ASP A 108 14.08 -9.01 -14.37
C ASP A 108 13.03 -8.05 -14.95
N PHE A 109 11.89 -7.89 -14.28
CA PHE A 109 10.86 -6.92 -14.67
C PHE A 109 11.36 -5.48 -14.64
N TYR A 110 12.13 -5.09 -13.63
CA TYR A 110 12.72 -3.76 -13.52
C TYR A 110 13.73 -3.48 -14.64
N ARG A 111 14.57 -4.45 -14.99
CA ARG A 111 15.55 -4.32 -16.08
C ARG A 111 14.88 -4.08 -17.44
N ASP A 112 13.74 -4.71 -17.67
CA ASP A 112 13.02 -4.64 -18.94
C ASP A 112 12.19 -3.34 -19.08
N ARG A 113 12.17 -2.48 -18.05
CA ARG A 113 11.47 -1.19 -18.02
C ARG A 113 12.48 -0.04 -18.01
N GLU A 114 12.66 0.61 -19.14
CA GLU A 114 13.50 1.82 -19.25
C GLU A 114 12.77 3.09 -18.76
N ASP A 115 11.45 3.02 -18.62
CA ASP A 115 10.59 4.12 -18.19
C ASP A 115 10.25 4.07 -16.69
N LYS A 116 9.98 5.24 -16.10
CA LYS A 116 9.57 5.39 -14.70
C LYS A 116 8.05 5.59 -14.55
N GLU A 117 7.28 5.18 -15.55
CA GLU A 117 5.81 5.29 -15.58
C GLU A 117 5.11 4.26 -14.67
N TRP A 118 5.88 3.48 -13.90
CA TRP A 118 5.37 2.53 -12.90
C TRP A 118 5.23 3.16 -11.49
N GLY A 119 5.10 4.50 -11.42
CA GLY A 119 4.68 5.30 -10.25
C GLY A 119 3.28 5.92 -10.37
#